data_AF-A0A8S1A3M5-F1
#
_entry.id   AF-A0A8S1A3M5-F1
#
_cell.length_a   1.000
_cell.length_b   1.000
_cell.length_c   1.000
_cell.angle_alpha   90.00
_cell.angle_beta   90.00
_cell.angle_gamma   90.00
#
_symmetry.space_group_name_H-M   'P 1'
#
loop_
_entity.id
_entity.type
_entity.pdbx_description
1 polymer ?
#
loop_
_entity_poly.entity_id
_entity_poly.type
_entity_poly.pdbx_seq_one_letter_code
_entity_poly.pdbx_strand_id
1 'polypeptide(L)'
;MVLNTLNSYQTFMSVLQERDVYGNEVGVSAKRVPVAYLLVDVPCGVAAPGATGAPTFNPRSTFPPANRPLQHQLQTLRALHQHMQSEESFLQAVSDLHVLLFLATNEALPLSPETLAPLLGAVRAQDAAAADAWRQEPHNATLDHLICAAAEHDADDSMGAGGAEGGGAGGAGGVWTCPLCTFHNAPHNDSCEMCAMPRSNAM
;
A
#
# COMPACT_ATOMS: atom_id res chain seq x y z
N MET A 1 21.09 -69.83 -6.39
CA MET A 1 20.50 -69.46 -7.69
C MET A 1 19.74 -68.16 -7.44
N VAL A 2 20.21 -67.09 -8.06
CA VAL A 2 19.90 -65.69 -7.74
C VAL A 2 18.45 -65.36 -8.11
N LEU A 3 17.66 -64.89 -7.13
CA LEU A 3 16.36 -64.26 -7.37
C LEU A 3 16.61 -62.87 -7.98
N ASN A 4 16.47 -62.78 -9.30
CA ASN A 4 16.50 -61.51 -10.03
C ASN A 4 15.28 -60.67 -9.63
N THR A 5 15.48 -59.73 -8.72
CA THR A 5 14.55 -58.65 -8.42
C THR A 5 14.73 -57.60 -9.51
N LEU A 6 13.87 -57.62 -10.53
CA LEU A 6 13.78 -56.54 -11.51
C LEU A 6 13.19 -55.32 -10.80
N ASN A 7 14.08 -54.40 -10.45
CA ASN A 7 13.80 -53.11 -9.88
C ASN A 7 13.07 -52.26 -10.94
N SER A 8 11.74 -52.33 -10.94
CA SER A 8 10.91 -51.55 -11.86
C SER A 8 10.87 -50.10 -11.38
N TYR A 9 11.92 -49.34 -11.69
CA TYR A 9 11.90 -47.88 -11.62
C TYR A 9 11.00 -47.35 -12.74
N GLN A 10 9.69 -47.51 -12.58
CA GLN A 10 8.71 -46.86 -13.42
C GLN A 10 8.81 -45.35 -13.12
N THR A 11 9.66 -44.68 -13.90
CA THR A 11 9.72 -43.22 -13.90
C THR A 11 8.36 -42.76 -14.36
N PHE A 12 7.53 -42.23 -13.46
CA PHE A 12 6.33 -41.49 -13.85
C PHE A 12 6.82 -40.33 -14.72
N MET A 13 6.74 -40.49 -16.05
CA MET A 13 6.96 -39.37 -16.95
C MET A 13 5.75 -38.45 -16.75
N SER A 14 5.98 -37.34 -16.07
CA SER A 14 5.03 -36.24 -16.07
C SER A 14 4.85 -35.80 -17.54
N VAL A 15 3.60 -35.69 -17.97
CA VAL A 15 3.22 -35.27 -19.33
C VAL A 15 2.41 -33.99 -19.20
N LEU A 16 2.77 -32.98 -19.99
CA LEU A 16 2.02 -31.74 -20.16
C LEU A 16 1.33 -31.76 -21.52
N GLN A 17 0.12 -31.24 -21.59
CA GLN A 17 -0.66 -31.14 -22.82
C GLN A 17 -0.39 -29.78 -23.47
N GLU A 18 0.32 -29.78 -24.60
CA GLU A 18 0.65 -28.59 -25.40
C GLU A 18 -0.24 -28.53 -26.64
N ARG A 19 -0.64 -27.33 -27.07
CA ARG A 19 -1.44 -27.15 -28.27
C ARG A 19 -0.54 -26.74 -29.43
N ASP A 20 -0.51 -27.54 -30.50
CA ASP A 20 0.30 -27.25 -31.68
C ASP A 20 -0.30 -26.09 -32.52
N VAL A 21 0.44 -25.66 -33.55
CA VAL A 21 0.01 -24.60 -34.49
C VAL A 21 -1.27 -24.94 -35.27
N TYR A 22 -1.69 -26.20 -35.27
CA TYR A 22 -2.92 -26.69 -35.90
C TYR A 22 -4.08 -26.85 -34.90
N GLY A 23 -3.85 -26.53 -33.63
CA GLY A 23 -4.85 -26.59 -32.58
C GLY A 23 -5.02 -27.98 -31.94
N ASN A 24 -4.17 -28.95 -32.25
CA ASN A 24 -4.21 -30.29 -31.66
C ASN A 24 -3.50 -30.32 -30.31
N GLU A 25 -3.97 -31.16 -29.40
CA GLU A 25 -3.34 -31.38 -28.10
C GLU A 25 -2.32 -32.51 -28.16
N VAL A 26 -1.08 -32.20 -27.82
CA VAL A 26 0.08 -33.11 -27.88
C VAL A 26 0.67 -33.25 -26.48
N GLY A 27 0.89 -34.50 -26.05
CA GLY A 27 1.56 -34.79 -24.78
C GLY A 27 3.07 -34.62 -24.89
N VAL A 28 3.64 -33.69 -24.14
CA VAL A 28 5.08 -33.39 -24.09
C VAL A 28 5.64 -33.71 -22.70
N SER A 29 6.90 -34.16 -22.62
CA SER A 29 7.52 -34.51 -21.34
C SER A 29 7.67 -33.29 -20.43
N ALA A 30 7.05 -33.33 -19.26
CA ALA A 30 7.08 -32.28 -18.24
C ALA A 30 8.31 -32.36 -17.32
N LYS A 31 9.45 -32.85 -17.82
CA LYS A 31 10.74 -32.83 -17.09
C LYS A 31 11.33 -31.41 -16.99
N ARG A 32 11.02 -30.54 -17.96
CA ARG A 32 11.32 -29.11 -17.95
C ARG A 32 10.11 -28.38 -18.52
N VAL A 33 9.18 -28.02 -17.64
CA VAL A 33 7.98 -27.27 -18.02
C VAL A 33 8.32 -25.80 -18.15
N PRO A 34 8.00 -25.15 -19.29
CA PRO A 34 8.13 -23.69 -19.41
C PRO A 34 7.18 -22.98 -18.43
N VAL A 35 7.66 -21.92 -17.79
CA VAL A 35 6.88 -21.19 -16.77
C VAL A 35 5.54 -20.66 -17.28
N ALA A 36 5.44 -20.33 -18.57
CA ALA A 36 4.20 -19.83 -19.18
C ALA A 36 3.01 -20.78 -19.03
N TYR A 37 3.24 -22.10 -18.99
CA TYR A 37 2.20 -23.11 -18.77
C TYR A 37 1.70 -23.17 -17.31
N LEU A 38 2.35 -22.44 -16.40
CA LEU A 38 1.98 -22.32 -15.00
C LEU A 38 1.26 -20.98 -14.71
N LEU A 39 1.10 -20.13 -15.73
CA LEU A 39 0.53 -18.79 -15.61
C LEU A 39 -0.85 -18.72 -16.26
N VAL A 40 -1.69 -17.85 -15.73
CA VAL A 40 -3.00 -17.50 -16.30
C VAL A 40 -3.07 -15.98 -16.37
N ASP A 41 -3.47 -15.46 -17.53
CA ASP A 41 -3.71 -14.03 -17.69
C ASP A 41 -5.01 -13.62 -16.99
N VAL A 42 -4.92 -12.59 -16.14
CA VAL A 42 -6.08 -12.01 -15.45
C VAL A 42 -6.29 -10.59 -15.99
N PRO A 43 -7.48 -10.26 -16.53
CA PRO A 43 -7.75 -8.91 -16.99
C PRO A 43 -7.81 -7.93 -15.81
N CYS A 44 -7.14 -6.79 -15.96
CA CYS A 44 -7.05 -5.73 -14.95
C CYS A 44 -7.66 -4.43 -15.49
N GLY A 45 -8.28 -3.63 -14.61
CA GLY A 45 -8.83 -2.33 -15.01
C GLY A 45 -9.21 -1.48 -13.80
N VAL A 46 -9.47 -0.20 -14.06
CA VAL A 46 -10.02 0.75 -13.10
C VAL A 46 -11.51 0.95 -13.38
N ALA A 47 -12.32 1.16 -12.34
CA ALA A 47 -13.73 1.44 -12.51
C ALA A 47 -13.94 2.76 -13.29
N ALA A 48 -14.89 2.76 -14.22
CA ALA A 48 -15.22 3.97 -14.97
C ALA A 48 -15.79 5.06 -14.03
N PRO A 49 -15.59 6.36 -14.33
CA PRO A 49 -16.21 7.44 -13.58
C PRO A 49 -17.74 7.26 -13.53
N GLY A 50 -18.31 7.16 -12.33
CA GLY A 50 -19.76 6.94 -12.14
C GLY A 50 -20.21 5.47 -12.14
N ALA A 51 -19.28 4.51 -12.15
CA ALA A 51 -19.62 3.11 -11.88
C ALA A 51 -20.26 2.95 -10.48
N THR A 52 -21.16 1.99 -10.34
CA THR A 52 -21.88 1.73 -9.08
C THR A 52 -20.92 1.30 -7.98
N GLY A 53 -20.77 2.15 -6.96
CA GLY A 53 -19.96 1.90 -5.77
C GLY A 53 -18.88 2.97 -5.60
N ALA A 54 -19.02 3.80 -4.56
CA ALA A 54 -17.94 4.68 -4.14
C ALA A 54 -16.77 3.84 -3.61
N PRO A 55 -15.52 4.26 -3.80
CA PRO A 55 -14.38 3.58 -3.19
C PRO A 55 -14.52 3.60 -1.67
N THR A 56 -14.24 2.47 -1.01
CA THR A 56 -14.30 2.36 0.46
C THR A 56 -13.30 3.29 1.15
N PHE A 57 -12.15 3.52 0.50
CA PHE A 57 -11.08 4.37 1.02
C PHE A 57 -10.95 5.65 0.19
N ASN A 58 -10.60 6.75 0.84
CA ASN A 58 -10.42 8.05 0.22
C ASN A 58 -9.16 8.05 -0.68
N PRO A 59 -9.31 8.21 -2.01
CA PRO A 59 -8.17 8.21 -2.92
C PRO A 59 -7.29 9.47 -2.82
N ARG A 60 -7.75 10.50 -2.09
CA ARG A 60 -7.02 11.77 -1.89
C ARG A 60 -6.26 11.82 -0.57
N SER A 61 -6.35 10.78 0.25
CA SER A 61 -5.65 10.72 1.53
C SER A 61 -4.15 10.89 1.33
N THR A 62 -3.54 11.65 2.24
CA THR A 62 -2.11 11.99 2.18
C THR A 62 -1.28 11.23 3.21
N PHE A 63 -1.91 10.41 4.04
CA PHE A 63 -1.22 9.64 5.06
C PHE A 63 -0.22 8.65 4.45
N PRO A 64 1.02 8.58 4.96
CA PRO A 64 2.06 7.79 4.33
C PRO A 64 1.78 6.28 4.39
N PRO A 65 2.07 5.54 3.29
CA PRO A 65 2.02 4.08 3.29
C PRO A 65 3.00 3.45 4.28
N ALA A 66 2.58 2.34 4.89
CA ALA A 66 3.41 1.57 5.80
C ALA A 66 4.65 0.96 5.10
N ASN A 67 5.69 0.66 5.88
CA ASN A 67 6.94 0.02 5.43
C ASN A 67 7.70 0.81 4.35
N ARG A 68 7.69 2.13 4.47
CA ARG A 68 8.30 3.04 3.49
C ARG A 68 9.38 3.90 4.16
N PRO A 69 10.66 3.49 4.11
CA PRO A 69 11.72 4.12 4.91
C PRO A 69 12.20 5.48 4.37
N LEU A 70 11.43 6.14 3.51
CA LEU A 70 11.75 7.49 3.08
C LEU A 70 11.34 8.46 4.19
N GLN A 71 12.23 9.36 4.56
CA GLN A 71 12.04 10.25 5.72
C GLN A 71 10.76 11.09 5.67
N HIS A 72 10.29 11.46 4.48
CA HIS A 72 9.04 12.20 4.27
C HIS A 72 7.79 11.30 4.17
N GLN A 73 7.92 9.98 4.27
CA GLN A 73 6.84 9.00 4.20
C GLN A 73 6.83 8.07 5.43
N LEU A 74 7.40 8.51 6.55
CA LEU A 74 7.34 7.75 7.79
C LEU A 74 5.98 7.92 8.46
N GLN A 75 5.40 6.80 8.90
CA GLN A 75 4.20 6.82 9.71
C GLN A 75 4.54 7.23 11.14
N THR A 76 4.05 8.39 11.55
CA THR A 76 4.27 8.96 12.89
C THR A 76 2.96 9.56 13.41
N LEU A 77 2.87 9.78 14.73
CA LEU A 77 1.74 10.49 15.34
C LEU A 77 1.58 11.90 14.76
N ARG A 78 2.69 12.55 14.40
CA ARG A 78 2.69 13.84 13.71
C ARG A 78 2.08 13.75 12.31
N ALA A 79 2.48 12.75 11.52
CA ALA A 79 1.90 12.54 10.18
C ALA A 79 0.39 12.28 10.27
N LEU A 80 -0.05 11.56 11.32
CA LEU A 80 -1.46 11.32 11.58
C LEU A 80 -2.20 12.63 11.93
N HIS A 81 -1.61 13.46 12.80
CA HIS A 81 -2.16 14.78 13.13
C HIS A 81 -2.31 15.67 11.90
N GLN A 82 -1.27 15.78 11.07
CA GLN A 82 -1.30 16.58 9.83
C GLN A 82 -2.37 16.07 8.87
N HIS A 83 -2.49 14.76 8.71
CA HIS A 83 -3.54 14.14 7.90
C HIS A 83 -4.94 14.45 8.43
N MET A 84 -5.17 14.28 9.74
CA MET A 84 -6.46 14.59 10.38
C MET A 84 -6.87 16.06 10.24
N GLN A 85 -5.90 17.00 10.22
CA GLN A 85 -6.18 18.42 9.99
C GLN A 85 -6.45 18.77 8.52
N SER A 86 -5.96 17.96 7.59
CA SER A 86 -6.12 18.21 6.15
C SER A 86 -7.49 17.81 5.59
N GLU A 87 -8.20 16.95 6.31
CA GLU A 87 -9.49 16.39 5.90
C GLU A 87 -10.65 17.13 6.57
N GLU A 88 -11.79 17.27 5.87
CA GLU A 88 -12.93 18.07 6.35
C GLU A 88 -13.74 17.35 7.44
N SER A 89 -13.70 16.02 7.45
CA SER A 89 -14.46 15.18 8.37
C SER A 89 -13.61 14.05 8.94
N PHE A 90 -13.92 13.64 10.17
CA PHE A 90 -13.24 12.51 10.81
C PHE A 90 -13.40 11.23 9.99
N LEU A 91 -14.60 10.96 9.46
CA LEU A 91 -14.83 9.81 8.60
C LEU A 91 -13.91 9.81 7.37
N GLN A 92 -13.70 10.94 6.69
CA GLN A 92 -12.80 11.02 5.55
C GLN A 92 -11.35 10.76 5.95
N ALA A 93 -10.92 11.31 7.10
CA ALA A 93 -9.58 11.09 7.64
C ALA A 93 -9.30 9.62 7.96
N VAL A 94 -10.26 8.93 8.60
CA VAL A 94 -10.11 7.51 8.96
C VAL A 94 -10.48 6.53 7.85
N SER A 95 -11.10 7.00 6.75
CA SER A 95 -11.36 6.20 5.54
C SER A 95 -10.08 6.01 4.72
N ASP A 96 -8.98 5.70 5.39
CA ASP A 96 -7.69 5.40 4.80
C ASP A 96 -7.15 4.11 5.42
N LEU A 97 -6.75 3.16 4.58
CA LEU A 97 -6.27 1.86 5.02
C LEU A 97 -5.02 1.96 5.89
N HIS A 98 -4.08 2.84 5.54
CA HIS A 98 -2.84 3.03 6.26
C HIS A 98 -3.05 3.73 7.60
N VAL A 99 -4.02 4.65 7.71
CA VAL A 99 -4.44 5.20 9.00
C VAL A 99 -4.99 4.10 9.89
N LEU A 100 -5.93 3.28 9.40
CA LEU A 100 -6.53 2.20 10.18
C LEU A 100 -5.51 1.15 10.63
N LEU A 101 -4.56 0.80 9.75
CA LEU A 101 -3.43 -0.07 10.11
C LEU A 101 -2.55 0.58 11.18
N PHE A 102 -2.20 1.86 11.01
CA PHE A 102 -1.38 2.59 11.98
C PHE A 102 -2.04 2.65 13.37
N LEU A 103 -3.35 2.87 13.44
CA LEU A 103 -4.10 2.84 14.70
C LEU A 103 -4.00 1.47 15.40
N ALA A 104 -3.95 0.37 14.63
CA ALA A 104 -3.83 -0.98 15.17
C ALA A 104 -2.38 -1.36 15.54
N THR A 105 -1.38 -0.80 14.85
CA THR A 105 0.02 -1.31 14.94
C THR A 105 1.02 -0.34 15.52
N ASN A 106 0.69 0.93 15.75
CA ASN A 106 1.64 1.89 16.30
C ASN A 106 2.05 1.52 17.74
N GLU A 107 3.28 1.86 18.12
CA GLU A 107 3.84 1.51 19.44
C GLU A 107 3.35 2.40 20.59
N ALA A 108 2.90 3.62 20.28
CA ALA A 108 2.50 4.59 21.30
C ALA A 108 1.15 4.23 21.95
N LEU A 109 0.18 3.81 21.14
CA LEU A 109 -1.15 3.40 21.56
C LEU A 109 -1.74 2.42 20.51
N PRO A 110 -1.38 1.13 20.56
CA PRO A 110 -1.99 0.13 19.69
C PRO A 110 -3.43 -0.12 20.14
N LEU A 111 -4.39 0.18 19.27
CA LEU A 111 -5.81 -0.07 19.52
C LEU A 111 -6.13 -1.55 19.24
N SER A 112 -6.85 -2.18 20.17
CA SER A 112 -7.25 -3.57 20.01
C SER A 112 -8.24 -3.72 18.82
N PRO A 113 -8.28 -4.90 18.17
CA PRO A 113 -9.28 -5.17 17.13
C PRO A 113 -10.72 -4.97 17.60
N GLU A 114 -11.00 -5.30 18.87
CA GLU A 114 -12.32 -5.11 19.50
C GLU A 114 -12.71 -3.62 19.54
N THR A 115 -11.73 -2.77 19.89
CA THR A 115 -11.89 -1.32 19.94
C THR A 115 -12.03 -0.72 18.54
N LEU A 116 -11.33 -1.27 17.54
CA LEU A 116 -11.35 -0.75 16.18
C LEU A 116 -12.56 -1.24 15.36
N ALA A 117 -13.15 -2.38 15.71
CA ALA A 117 -14.25 -2.99 14.95
C ALA A 117 -15.45 -2.06 14.68
N PRO A 118 -15.94 -1.24 15.64
CA PRO A 118 -17.01 -0.28 15.37
C PRO A 118 -16.60 0.79 14.34
N LEU A 119 -15.34 1.26 14.39
CA LEU A 119 -14.81 2.23 13.43
C LEU A 119 -14.71 1.62 12.03
N LEU A 120 -14.23 0.38 11.91
CA LEU A 120 -14.19 -0.35 10.63
C LEU A 120 -15.58 -0.54 10.04
N GLY A 121 -16.58 -0.82 10.89
CA GLY A 121 -17.98 -0.88 10.50
C GLY A 121 -18.49 0.45 9.93
N ALA A 122 -18.18 1.56 10.61
CA ALA A 122 -18.54 2.90 10.18
C ALA A 122 -17.90 3.27 8.83
N VAL A 123 -16.60 3.02 8.66
CA VAL A 123 -15.90 3.25 7.38
C VAL A 123 -16.50 2.41 6.26
N ARG A 124 -16.77 1.12 6.50
CA ARG A 124 -17.38 0.23 5.50
C ARG A 124 -18.79 0.68 5.10
N ALA A 125 -19.58 1.15 6.05
CA ALA A 125 -20.94 1.65 5.81
C ALA A 125 -20.99 3.10 5.32
N GLN A 126 -19.85 3.80 5.30
CA GLN A 126 -19.75 5.25 5.07
C GLN A 126 -20.67 6.04 6.03
N ASP A 127 -20.72 5.61 7.30
CA ASP A 127 -21.55 6.21 8.35
C ASP A 127 -20.74 7.20 9.18
N ALA A 128 -20.93 8.49 8.91
CA ALA A 128 -20.22 9.56 9.62
C ALA A 128 -20.63 9.66 11.09
N ALA A 129 -21.91 9.41 11.40
CA ALA A 129 -22.41 9.51 12.77
C ALA A 129 -21.83 8.40 13.66
N ALA A 130 -21.73 7.18 13.13
CA ALA A 130 -21.08 6.07 13.83
C ALA A 130 -19.58 6.31 14.04
N ALA A 131 -18.89 6.91 13.07
CA ALA A 131 -17.49 7.28 13.21
C ALA A 131 -17.29 8.38 14.27
N ASP A 132 -18.14 9.39 14.29
CA ASP A 132 -18.11 10.45 15.30
C ASP A 132 -18.46 9.92 16.70
N ALA A 133 -19.37 8.96 16.81
CA ALA A 133 -19.67 8.30 18.08
C ALA A 133 -18.44 7.56 18.63
N TRP A 134 -17.72 6.82 17.77
CA TRP A 134 -16.46 6.17 18.15
C TRP A 134 -15.40 7.18 18.59
N ARG A 135 -15.36 8.35 17.96
CA ARG A 135 -14.43 9.44 18.31
C ARG A 135 -14.64 9.99 19.72
N GLN A 136 -15.84 9.88 20.28
CA GLN A 136 -16.13 10.34 21.65
C GLN A 136 -15.65 9.37 22.74
N GLU A 137 -15.17 8.18 22.36
CA GLU A 137 -14.74 7.17 23.33
C GLU A 137 -13.38 7.53 23.98
N PRO A 138 -13.10 7.04 25.22
CA PRO A 138 -11.90 7.41 25.98
C PRO A 138 -10.57 7.06 25.29
N HIS A 139 -10.53 5.97 24.51
CA HIS A 139 -9.33 5.59 23.75
C HIS A 139 -9.00 6.60 22.65
N ASN A 140 -10.02 7.18 22.00
CA ASN A 140 -9.80 8.22 21.01
C ASN A 140 -9.36 9.53 21.67
N ALA A 141 -9.89 9.89 22.84
CA ALA A 141 -9.40 11.05 23.59
C ALA A 141 -7.91 10.91 23.95
N THR A 142 -7.47 9.69 24.32
CA THR A 142 -6.05 9.39 24.57
C THR A 142 -5.21 9.53 23.30
N LEU A 143 -5.71 9.01 22.17
CA LEU A 143 -5.07 9.17 20.86
C LEU A 143 -4.92 10.65 20.49
N ASP A 144 -6.00 11.44 20.64
CA ASP A 144 -6.02 12.88 20.36
C ASP A 144 -4.97 13.63 21.19
N HIS A 145 -4.80 13.29 22.46
CA HIS A 145 -3.73 13.87 23.28
C HIS A 145 -2.33 13.51 22.77
N LEU A 146 -2.09 12.26 22.37
CA LEU A 146 -0.80 11.81 21.86
C LEU A 146 -0.44 12.48 20.53
N ILE A 147 -1.40 12.59 19.60
CA ILE A 147 -1.16 13.25 18.30
C ILE A 147 -0.92 14.75 18.46
N CYS A 148 -1.64 15.43 19.37
CA CYS A 148 -1.43 16.85 19.68
C CYS A 148 -0.05 17.07 20.32
N ALA A 149 0.31 16.26 21.33
CA ALA A 149 1.62 16.37 21.98
C ALA A 149 2.78 16.12 21.00
N ALA A 150 2.62 15.19 20.05
CA ALA A 150 3.60 14.93 19.01
C ALA A 150 3.74 16.09 17.99
N ALA A 151 2.68 16.87 17.77
CA ALA A 151 2.74 18.04 16.89
C ALA A 151 3.47 19.24 17.51
N GLU A 152 3.42 19.38 18.83
CA GLU A 152 4.03 20.50 19.57
C GLU A 152 5.56 20.37 19.73
N HIS A 153 6.07 19.16 19.97
CA HIS A 153 7.47 18.93 20.36
C HIS A 153 8.52 19.22 19.26
N ASP A 154 8.13 19.31 17.99
CA ASP A 154 9.06 19.52 16.87
C ASP A 154 9.05 20.97 16.34
N ALA A 155 8.18 21.85 16.86
CA ALA A 155 8.19 23.26 16.42
C ALA A 155 9.50 23.98 16.84
N ASP A 156 10.15 23.50 17.90
CA ASP A 156 11.34 24.10 18.50
C ASP A 156 12.66 23.68 17.82
N ASP A 157 12.67 22.58 17.05
CA ASP A 157 13.88 22.09 16.34
C ASP A 157 14.15 22.83 15.01
N SER A 158 13.30 23.81 14.66
CA SER A 158 13.37 24.55 13.39
C SER A 158 14.17 25.85 13.45
N MET A 159 14.84 26.18 14.57
CA MET A 159 15.66 27.41 14.72
C MET A 159 17.16 27.18 14.95
N GLY A 160 17.69 25.98 14.66
CA GLY A 160 19.08 25.62 14.92
C GLY A 160 19.92 25.23 13.71
N ALA A 161 19.94 25.99 12.61
CA ALA A 161 20.91 25.76 11.52
C ALA A 161 21.28 27.03 10.73
N GLY A 162 21.79 28.04 11.43
CA GLY A 162 22.57 29.11 10.81
C GLY A 162 24.00 28.64 10.57
N GLY A 163 24.28 28.10 9.38
CA GLY A 163 25.62 27.73 8.92
C GLY A 163 25.81 28.13 7.47
N ALA A 164 26.46 29.27 7.24
CA ALA A 164 26.90 29.71 5.93
C ALA A 164 28.03 28.79 5.42
N GLU A 165 27.96 28.36 4.16
CA GLU A 165 29.07 28.33 3.19
C GLU A 165 28.68 27.62 1.88
N GLY A 166 29.03 28.22 0.73
CA GLY A 166 29.38 27.50 -0.50
C GLY A 166 28.29 27.33 -1.55
N GLY A 167 28.31 28.18 -2.59
CA GLY A 167 27.47 28.05 -3.77
C GLY A 167 27.77 26.81 -4.62
N GLY A 168 26.71 26.25 -5.21
CA GLY A 168 26.77 25.19 -6.20
C GLY A 168 25.36 24.78 -6.63
N ALA A 169 24.92 25.26 -7.79
CA ALA A 169 23.68 24.82 -8.43
C ALA A 169 23.81 23.33 -8.82
N GLY A 170 23.06 22.46 -8.14
CA GLY A 170 22.94 21.04 -8.44
C GLY A 170 21.74 20.47 -7.69
N GLY A 171 20.67 20.16 -8.42
CA GLY A 171 19.36 19.79 -7.88
C GLY A 171 19.44 18.65 -6.86
N ALA A 172 18.92 18.91 -5.65
CA ALA A 172 18.73 17.90 -4.64
C ALA A 172 17.89 16.74 -5.20
N GLY A 173 18.39 15.51 -5.03
CA GLY A 173 17.82 14.27 -5.54
C GLY A 173 16.48 13.91 -4.90
N GLY A 174 15.40 14.55 -5.36
CA GLY A 174 14.04 14.22 -4.94
C GLY A 174 13.49 13.01 -5.67
N VAL A 175 13.22 11.91 -4.97
CA VAL A 175 12.43 10.79 -5.50
C VAL A 175 10.95 11.18 -5.53
N TRP A 176 10.19 10.76 -6.54
CA TRP A 176 8.72 10.90 -6.53
C TRP A 176 8.03 9.54 -6.55
N THR A 177 6.94 9.42 -5.79
CA THR A 177 6.12 8.22 -5.75
C THR A 177 5.08 8.26 -6.86
N CYS A 178 5.01 7.20 -7.68
CA CYS A 178 3.90 7.00 -8.61
C CYS A 178 2.57 6.85 -7.85
N PRO A 179 1.55 7.68 -8.13
CA PRO A 179 0.26 7.59 -7.45
C PRO A 179 -0.53 6.32 -7.82
N LEU A 180 -0.18 5.64 -8.92
CA LEU A 180 -0.86 4.42 -9.36
C LEU A 180 -0.24 3.14 -8.77
N CYS A 181 1.05 2.91 -9.02
CA CYS A 181 1.70 1.65 -8.63
C CYS A 181 2.62 1.79 -7.42
N THR A 182 2.71 2.99 -6.83
CA THR A 182 3.55 3.30 -5.66
C THR A 182 5.06 3.16 -5.87
N PHE A 183 5.52 2.98 -7.10
CA PHE A 183 6.96 2.91 -7.37
C PHE A 183 7.66 4.26 -7.15
N HIS A 184 8.90 4.20 -6.68
CA HIS A 184 9.76 5.35 -6.41
C HIS A 184 10.63 5.65 -7.62
N ASN A 185 10.32 6.74 -8.29
CA ASN A 185 11.00 7.16 -9.51
C ASN A 185 12.06 8.19 -9.22
N ALA A 186 13.12 8.19 -10.03
CA ALA A 186 14.12 9.23 -10.02
C ALA A 186 13.51 10.62 -10.34
N PRO A 187 14.07 11.72 -9.81
CA PRO A 187 13.52 13.08 -9.98
C PRO A 187 13.31 13.49 -11.44
N HIS A 188 14.15 12.97 -12.34
CA HIS A 188 14.19 13.31 -13.76
C HIS A 188 13.19 12.53 -14.60
N ASN A 189 12.49 11.54 -14.03
CA ASN A 189 11.49 10.79 -14.77
C ASN A 189 10.15 11.51 -14.73
N ASP A 190 9.60 11.80 -15.90
CA ASP A 190 8.25 12.37 -16.06
C ASP A 190 7.15 11.30 -16.14
N SER A 191 7.55 10.02 -16.20
CA SER A 191 6.68 8.84 -16.19
C SER A 191 7.22 7.77 -15.26
N CYS A 192 6.34 6.93 -14.72
CA CYS A 192 6.76 5.88 -13.81
C CYS A 192 7.52 4.75 -14.54
N GLU A 193 8.68 4.32 -14.02
CA GLU A 193 9.47 3.22 -14.60
C GLU A 193 8.74 1.87 -14.60
N MET A 194 7.86 1.63 -13.61
CA MET A 194 7.15 0.36 -13.46
C MET A 194 5.85 0.26 -14.26
N CYS A 195 5.11 1.36 -14.40
CA CYS A 195 3.78 1.34 -15.04
C CYS A 195 3.62 2.33 -16.20
N ALA A 196 4.67 3.08 -16.55
CA ALA A 196 4.71 4.10 -17.60
C ALA A 196 3.71 5.26 -17.46
N MET A 197 2.99 5.36 -16.33
CA MET A 197 2.03 6.45 -16.10
C MET A 197 2.73 7.78 -15.85
N PRO A 198 2.19 8.91 -16.36
CA PRO A 198 2.78 10.23 -16.17
C PRO A 198 2.81 10.64 -14.69
N ARG A 199 3.80 11.45 -14.33
CA ARG A 199 4.03 11.95 -12.98
C ARG A 199 2.88 12.84 -12.47
N SER A 200 2.39 13.72 -13.34
CA SER A 200 1.17 14.48 -13.11
C SER A 200 0.01 13.74 -13.80
N ASN A 201 -1.02 13.42 -13.03
CA ASN A 201 -2.28 12.90 -13.54
C ASN A 201 -3.09 14.04 -14.23
N ALA A 202 -2.44 14.78 -15.14
CA ALA A 202 -3.08 15.83 -15.92
C ALA A 202 -4.01 15.16 -16.94
N MET A 203 -5.27 15.01 -16.54
CA MET A 203 -6.42 15.17 -17.43
C MET A 203 -7.01 16.56 -17.16
#